data_AF-A0A7K7WWH7-F1
#
_entry.id   AF-A0A7K7WWH7-F1
#
_cell.length_a   1.000
_cell.length_b   1.000
_cell.length_c   1.000
_cell.angle_alpha   90.00
_cell.angle_beta   90.00
_cell.angle_gamma   90.00
#
_symmetry.space_group_name_H-M   'P 1'
#
loop_
_entity.id
_entity.type
_entity.pdbx_description
1 polymer ?
#
loop_
_entity_poly.entity_id
_entity_poly.type
_entity_poly.pdbx_seq_one_letter_code
_entity_poly.pdbx_strand_id
1 'polypeptide(L)'
;PRAVVAQVVKVFSEDGACRALAAAAGTTARQLCEMLVQRAQALHDHSWALVELHPHLALGERPRHGGGTAGGRGPPRRPAEPPPPPAERCLEDHEAVLEVQDAWAPGADSRFVFRKNFAKYELFRSNGSLFPEVMVSSCLEANKSMAHSELIQNFLNSGSCPEVQGFLQLREPGRKVWKRFHFSLRRSGLYYSTKGTSKDPRHLQYFADLTESNIYYVTQGKKHYGAPTEFGFCIKPSKVRSGTKGLKLLCSEDEQSRTCWMAAFRLFKYGMQLYRNYQQAQARRGPPACIGPAP
;
A
#
# COMPACT_ATOMS: atom_id res chain seq x y z
N PRO A 1 -30.81 -6.83 22.68
CA PRO A 1 -29.51 -6.35 22.17
C PRO A 1 -28.53 -7.52 21.96
N ARG A 2 -28.15 -7.84 20.71
CA ARG A 2 -27.08 -8.81 20.47
C ARG A 2 -25.76 -8.23 21.00
N ALA A 3 -25.06 -8.98 21.86
CA ALA A 3 -23.75 -8.58 22.34
C ALA A 3 -22.81 -8.39 21.14
N VAL A 4 -22.16 -7.24 21.07
CA VAL A 4 -21.12 -6.98 20.06
C VAL A 4 -19.92 -7.85 20.42
N VAL A 5 -19.62 -8.85 19.60
CA VAL A 5 -18.45 -9.71 19.81
C VAL A 5 -17.20 -8.89 19.54
N ALA A 6 -16.42 -8.62 20.57
CA ALA A 6 -15.12 -7.96 20.45
C ALA A 6 -14.03 -9.02 20.23
N GLN A 7 -13.12 -8.75 19.30
CA GLN A 7 -11.94 -9.57 19.04
C GLN A 7 -10.69 -8.86 19.56
N VAL A 8 -9.67 -9.62 19.96
CA VAL A 8 -8.41 -9.05 20.43
C VAL A 8 -7.49 -8.76 19.25
N VAL A 9 -7.08 -7.52 19.11
CA VAL A 9 -6.07 -7.06 18.15
C VAL A 9 -4.75 -6.81 18.89
N LYS A 10 -3.67 -7.41 18.39
CA LYS A 10 -2.30 -7.16 18.90
C LYS A 10 -1.63 -6.07 18.07
N VAL A 11 -1.11 -5.07 18.75
CA VAL A 11 -0.41 -3.93 18.15
C VAL A 11 0.96 -3.77 18.80
N PHE A 12 1.98 -3.66 17.96
CA PHE A 12 3.37 -3.53 18.39
C PHE A 12 3.83 -2.07 18.25
N SER A 13 4.67 -1.60 19.16
CA SER A 13 5.43 -0.35 18.97
C SER A 13 6.79 -0.63 18.30
N GLU A 14 7.51 0.43 17.93
CA GLU A 14 8.81 0.33 17.25
C GLU A 14 9.90 -0.32 18.13
N ASP A 15 9.78 -0.19 19.46
CA ASP A 15 10.64 -0.85 20.45
C ASP A 15 10.30 -2.34 20.65
N GLY A 16 9.29 -2.86 19.95
CA GLY A 16 8.84 -4.25 20.03
C GLY A 16 7.84 -4.54 21.15
N ALA A 17 7.45 -3.57 21.98
CA ALA A 17 6.42 -3.79 23.00
C ALA A 17 5.06 -4.10 22.34
N CYS A 18 4.32 -5.04 22.91
CA CYS A 18 3.03 -5.48 22.40
C CYS A 18 1.88 -5.03 23.31
N ARG A 19 0.84 -4.45 22.73
CA ARG A 19 -0.40 -4.09 23.41
C ARG A 19 -1.57 -4.84 22.77
N ALA A 20 -2.43 -5.42 23.60
CA ALA A 20 -3.66 -6.06 23.16
C ALA A 20 -4.84 -5.11 23.38
N LEU A 21 -5.68 -4.93 22.35
CA LEU A 21 -6.87 -4.09 22.40
C LEU A 21 -8.08 -4.90 21.95
N ALA A 22 -9.21 -4.70 22.62
CA ALA A 22 -10.49 -5.20 22.14
C ALA A 22 -10.97 -4.31 20.99
N ALA A 23 -11.33 -4.92 19.86
CA ALA A 23 -11.91 -4.25 18.70
C ALA A 23 -13.23 -4.94 18.34
N ALA A 24 -14.29 -4.16 18.20
CA ALA A 24 -15.54 -4.63 17.61
C ALA A 24 -15.45 -4.67 16.08
N ALA A 25 -16.37 -5.38 15.42
CA ALA A 25 -16.56 -5.29 13.98
C ALA A 25 -16.73 -3.81 13.54
N GLY A 26 -16.04 -3.43 12.46
CA GLY A 26 -16.03 -2.04 11.97
C GLY A 26 -15.14 -1.06 12.76
N THR A 27 -14.42 -1.51 13.80
CA THR A 27 -13.42 -0.66 14.46
C THR A 27 -12.37 -0.22 13.45
N THR A 28 -12.28 1.08 13.23
CA THR A 28 -11.41 1.69 12.21
C THR A 28 -9.99 1.85 12.72
N ALA A 29 -9.03 1.91 11.80
CA ALA A 29 -7.62 2.20 12.10
C ALA A 29 -7.48 3.50 12.90
N ARG A 30 -8.27 4.52 12.56
CA ARG A 30 -8.32 5.78 13.31
C ARG A 30 -8.72 5.59 14.77
N GLN A 31 -9.85 4.92 15.01
CA GLN A 31 -10.35 4.69 16.38
C GLN A 31 -9.31 3.91 17.20
N LEU A 32 -8.66 2.93 16.58
CA LEU A 32 -7.60 2.15 17.24
C LEU A 32 -6.38 3.01 17.59
N CYS A 33 -5.93 3.88 16.66
CA CYS A 33 -4.87 4.84 16.92
C CYS A 33 -5.22 5.81 18.05
N GLU A 34 -6.45 6.33 18.09
CA GLU A 34 -6.90 7.22 19.17
C GLU A 34 -6.85 6.54 20.55
N MET A 35 -7.35 5.30 20.64
CA MET A 35 -7.25 4.52 21.88
C MET A 35 -5.80 4.32 22.32
N LEU A 36 -4.89 4.08 21.37
CA LEU A 36 -3.46 3.91 21.66
C LEU A 36 -2.80 5.21 22.12
N VAL A 37 -3.09 6.34 21.47
CA VAL A 37 -2.59 7.66 21.87
C VAL A 37 -3.04 8.00 23.29
N GLN A 38 -4.33 7.81 23.59
CA GLN A 38 -4.89 8.04 24.92
C GLN A 38 -4.23 7.16 25.99
N ARG A 39 -4.11 5.85 25.72
CA ARG A 39 -3.48 4.90 26.67
C ARG A 39 -1.99 5.14 26.86
N ALA A 40 -1.29 5.63 25.84
CA ALA A 40 0.13 5.93 25.91
C ALA A 40 0.43 7.36 26.41
N GLN A 41 -0.61 8.15 26.69
CA GLN A 41 -0.48 9.59 27.01
C GLN A 41 0.41 10.33 26.00
N ALA A 42 0.33 9.93 24.73
CA ALA A 42 1.14 10.50 23.67
C ALA A 42 0.54 11.82 23.17
N LEU A 43 1.36 12.63 22.49
CA LEU A 43 0.88 13.86 21.85
C LEU A 43 -0.24 13.54 20.85
N HIS A 44 -1.36 14.25 20.99
CA HIS A 44 -2.48 14.20 20.06
C HIS A 44 -2.14 14.95 18.77
N ASP A 45 -1.48 14.25 17.84
CA ASP A 45 -1.26 14.71 16.48
C ASP A 45 -1.81 13.69 15.45
N HIS A 46 -1.83 14.08 14.18
CA HIS A 46 -2.41 13.31 13.06
C HIS A 46 -1.36 12.44 12.33
N SER A 47 -0.11 12.43 12.81
CA SER A 47 0.96 11.62 12.24
C SER A 47 0.88 10.16 12.71
N TRP A 48 0.19 9.87 13.82
CA TRP A 48 0.00 8.51 14.27
C TRP A 48 -0.72 7.64 13.23
N ALA A 49 -0.17 6.45 13.01
CA ALA A 49 -0.67 5.49 12.03
C ALA A 49 -0.57 4.06 12.55
N LEU A 50 -1.47 3.22 12.05
CA LEU A 50 -1.37 1.78 12.17
C LEU A 50 -0.76 1.24 10.87
N VAL A 51 0.31 0.48 10.98
CA VAL A 51 1.06 -0.10 9.86
C VAL A 51 0.79 -1.60 9.82
N GLU A 52 0.31 -2.09 8.68
CA GLU A 52 0.32 -3.53 8.39
C GLU A 52 1.73 -3.90 7.95
N LEU A 53 2.40 -4.77 8.73
CA LEU A 53 3.73 -5.28 8.45
C LEU A 53 3.66 -6.78 8.18
N HIS A 54 4.19 -7.18 7.03
CA HIS A 54 4.50 -8.56 6.69
C HIS A 54 6.02 -8.73 6.76
N PRO A 55 6.57 -9.32 7.86
CA PRO A 55 8.02 -9.51 7.98
C PRO A 55 8.60 -10.38 6.85
N HIS A 56 7.80 -11.34 6.38
CA HIS A 56 8.18 -12.30 5.35
C HIS A 56 7.13 -12.42 4.25
N LEU A 57 7.02 -11.40 3.40
CA LEU A 57 6.04 -11.42 2.30
C LEU A 57 6.55 -12.27 1.12
N ALA A 58 6.27 -13.57 1.18
CA ALA A 58 6.69 -14.54 0.16
C ALA A 58 5.93 -14.35 -1.17
N LEU A 59 6.62 -14.64 -2.28
CA LEU A 59 6.07 -14.51 -3.64
C LEU A 59 4.94 -15.49 -3.99
N GLY A 60 4.65 -16.46 -3.11
CA GLY A 60 3.71 -17.55 -3.40
C GLY A 60 4.22 -18.53 -4.46
N GLU A 61 5.50 -18.44 -4.83
CA GLU A 61 6.19 -19.39 -5.70
C GLU A 61 6.38 -20.71 -4.92
N ARG A 62 5.38 -21.61 -4.95
CA ARG A 62 5.59 -22.97 -4.44
C ARG A 62 6.74 -23.58 -5.23
N PRO A 63 7.72 -24.23 -4.58
CA PRO A 63 8.71 -25.02 -5.29
C PRO A 63 7.96 -26.02 -6.17
N ARG A 64 8.28 -26.09 -7.46
CA ARG A 64 7.88 -27.23 -8.27
C ARG A 64 8.54 -28.45 -7.63
N HIS A 65 7.80 -29.21 -6.83
CA HIS A 65 8.22 -30.56 -6.48
C HIS A 65 8.26 -31.32 -7.80
N GLY A 66 9.48 -31.51 -8.34
CA GLY A 66 9.68 -32.51 -9.38
C GLY A 66 9.25 -33.85 -8.80
N GLY A 67 8.31 -34.51 -9.46
CA GLY A 67 7.94 -35.89 -9.14
C GLY A 67 9.18 -36.76 -9.28
N GLY A 68 9.79 -37.10 -8.14
CA GLY A 68 10.91 -38.01 -8.06
C GLY A 68 10.39 -39.38 -7.69
N THR A 69 10.38 -40.28 -8.66
CA THR A 69 10.33 -41.72 -8.47
C THR A 69 11.39 -42.17 -7.46
N ALA A 70 11.00 -43.06 -6.56
CA ALA A 70 11.85 -43.62 -5.52
C ALA A 70 13.08 -44.32 -6.10
N GLY A 71 14.26 -44.06 -5.53
CA GLY A 71 15.49 -44.83 -5.77
C GLY A 71 16.69 -44.02 -6.23
N GLY A 72 17.36 -43.32 -5.31
CA GLY A 72 18.65 -42.66 -5.59
C GLY A 72 18.95 -41.56 -4.57
N ARG A 73 20.22 -41.45 -4.14
CA ARG A 73 20.69 -40.43 -3.18
C ARG A 73 20.04 -39.08 -3.48
N GLY A 74 19.28 -38.56 -2.52
CA GLY A 74 18.54 -37.32 -2.67
C GLY A 74 19.44 -36.18 -3.12
N PRO A 75 18.94 -35.24 -3.94
CA PRO A 75 19.73 -34.13 -4.44
C PRO A 75 20.32 -33.34 -3.27
N PRO A 76 21.50 -32.70 -3.44
CA PRO A 76 22.07 -31.87 -2.40
C PRO A 76 21.03 -30.85 -1.93
N ARG A 77 20.88 -30.71 -0.60
CA ARG A 77 20.01 -29.70 0.00
C ARG A 77 20.40 -28.35 -0.62
N ARG A 78 19.49 -27.77 -1.42
CA ARG A 78 19.69 -26.40 -1.92
C ARG A 78 19.95 -25.51 -0.70
N PRO A 79 20.90 -24.55 -0.78
CA PRO A 79 21.05 -23.56 0.27
C PRO A 79 19.66 -22.93 0.53
N ALA A 80 19.28 -22.83 1.80
CA ALA A 80 18.01 -22.25 2.19
C ALA A 80 17.89 -20.88 1.52
N GLU A 81 16.83 -20.66 0.74
CA GLU A 81 16.61 -19.33 0.17
C GLU A 81 16.52 -18.31 1.30
N PRO A 82 17.15 -17.14 1.18
CA PRO A 82 17.04 -16.11 2.20
C PRO A 82 15.56 -15.78 2.43
N PRO A 83 15.16 -15.50 3.68
CA PRO A 83 13.78 -15.18 3.98
C PRO A 83 13.33 -13.97 3.14
N PRO A 84 12.09 -13.96 2.63
CA PRO A 84 11.61 -12.86 1.82
C PRO A 84 11.69 -11.54 2.59
N PRO A 85 11.88 -10.40 1.88
CA PRO A 85 12.01 -9.10 2.49
C PRO A 85 10.72 -8.69 3.21
N PRO A 86 10.83 -7.82 4.22
CA PRO A 86 9.67 -7.21 4.85
C PRO A 86 8.95 -6.28 3.87
N ALA A 87 7.62 -6.33 3.92
CA ALA A 87 6.76 -5.42 3.20
C ALA A 87 5.75 -4.79 4.15
N GLU A 88 5.48 -3.49 3.98
CA GLU A 88 4.62 -2.74 4.88
C GLU A 88 3.79 -1.67 4.17
N ARG A 89 2.63 -1.35 4.75
CA ARG A 89 1.82 -0.20 4.36
C ARG A 89 1.14 0.41 5.58
N CYS A 90 0.87 1.71 5.52
CA CYS A 90 -0.06 2.30 6.48
C CYS A 90 -1.50 1.90 6.12
N LEU A 91 -2.31 1.59 7.12
CA LEU A 91 -3.75 1.58 6.95
C LEU A 91 -4.24 3.02 6.79
N GLU A 92 -5.19 3.21 5.89
CA GLU A 92 -5.95 4.45 5.87
C GLU A 92 -6.93 4.49 7.05
N ASP A 93 -7.20 5.69 7.56
CA ASP A 93 -7.97 5.90 8.79
C ASP A 93 -9.33 5.22 8.85
N HIS A 94 -9.99 5.09 7.71
CA HIS A 94 -11.30 4.46 7.56
C HIS A 94 -11.28 2.93 7.47
N GLU A 95 -10.12 2.31 7.25
CA GLU A 95 -10.03 0.85 7.09
C GLU A 95 -10.41 0.16 8.41
N ALA A 96 -11.26 -0.87 8.33
CA ALA A 96 -11.63 -1.70 9.46
C ALA A 96 -10.47 -2.65 9.81
N VAL A 97 -9.98 -2.55 11.05
CA VAL A 97 -8.76 -3.27 11.48
C VAL A 97 -8.96 -4.79 11.43
N LEU A 98 -10.13 -5.27 11.83
CA LEU A 98 -10.44 -6.70 11.80
C LEU A 98 -10.53 -7.24 10.37
N GLU A 99 -11.08 -6.48 9.42
CA GLU A 99 -11.12 -6.91 8.01
C GLU A 99 -9.71 -7.03 7.40
N VAL A 100 -8.79 -6.14 7.80
CA VAL A 100 -7.37 -6.24 7.40
C VAL A 100 -6.72 -7.46 8.04
N GLN A 101 -6.97 -7.71 9.32
CA GLN A 101 -6.41 -8.87 10.04
C GLN A 101 -6.93 -10.20 9.45
N ASP A 102 -8.22 -10.27 9.13
CA ASP A 102 -8.88 -11.46 8.57
C ASP A 102 -8.40 -11.77 7.14
N ALA A 103 -7.82 -10.80 6.44
CA ALA A 103 -7.23 -10.98 5.12
C ALA A 103 -5.82 -11.60 5.16
N TRP A 104 -5.22 -11.77 6.34
CA TRP A 104 -3.90 -12.40 6.47
C TRP A 104 -3.95 -13.89 6.14
N ALA A 105 -2.87 -14.39 5.55
CA ALA A 105 -2.78 -15.83 5.27
C ALA A 105 -2.73 -16.61 6.60
N PRO A 106 -3.40 -17.77 6.69
CA PRO A 106 -3.32 -18.62 7.88
C PRO A 106 -1.87 -18.93 8.25
N GLY A 107 -1.49 -18.68 9.50
CA GLY A 107 -0.12 -18.88 10.00
C GLY A 107 0.89 -17.82 9.58
N ALA A 108 0.47 -16.72 8.93
CA ALA A 108 1.35 -15.60 8.66
C ALA A 108 1.75 -14.88 9.96
N ASP A 109 3.00 -14.42 10.02
CA ASP A 109 3.57 -13.61 11.12
C ASP A 109 3.27 -12.11 10.95
N SER A 110 2.18 -11.81 10.24
CA SER A 110 1.75 -10.44 9.97
C SER A 110 1.33 -9.76 11.26
N ARG A 111 1.62 -8.46 11.37
CA ARG A 111 1.37 -7.71 12.60
C ARG A 111 1.03 -6.26 12.31
N PHE A 112 0.29 -5.67 13.23
CA PHE A 112 0.09 -4.23 13.26
C PHE A 112 1.20 -3.55 14.06
N VAL A 113 1.77 -2.49 13.51
CA VAL A 113 2.76 -1.63 14.18
C VAL A 113 2.19 -0.23 14.34
N PHE A 114 2.26 0.34 15.54
CA PHE A 114 1.84 1.70 15.85
C PHE A 114 3.04 2.63 15.91
N ARG A 115 3.09 3.60 15.00
CA ARG A 115 4.19 4.58 14.91
C ARG A 115 3.76 5.87 14.22
N LYS A 116 4.62 6.88 14.24
CA LYS A 116 4.41 8.13 13.49
C LYS A 116 4.70 7.91 12.00
N ASN A 117 3.87 8.52 11.17
CA ASN A 117 4.05 8.68 9.74
C ASN A 117 3.69 10.12 9.35
N PHE A 118 4.72 10.97 9.27
CA PHE A 118 4.55 12.38 8.88
C PHE A 118 4.14 12.55 7.41
N ALA A 119 4.45 11.57 6.56
CA ALA A 119 4.12 11.57 5.14
C ALA A 119 2.67 11.15 4.82
N LYS A 120 1.90 10.69 5.83
CA LYS A 120 0.54 10.13 5.68
C LYS A 120 -0.39 10.98 4.82
N TYR A 121 -0.34 12.30 5.02
CA TYR A 121 -1.17 13.30 4.33
C TYR A 121 -0.37 14.33 3.52
N GLU A 122 0.92 14.10 3.25
CA GLU A 122 1.71 15.00 2.40
C GLU A 122 1.11 15.17 1.01
N LEU A 123 0.45 14.12 0.50
CA LEU A 123 -0.39 14.15 -0.70
C LEU A 123 -1.32 15.37 -0.80
N PHE A 124 -1.89 15.83 0.31
CA PHE A 124 -2.87 16.92 0.32
C PHE A 124 -2.27 18.28 0.69
N ARG A 125 -0.95 18.32 0.96
CA ARG A 125 -0.23 19.54 1.33
C ARG A 125 0.46 20.10 0.08
N SER A 126 0.59 21.42 -0.01
CA SER A 126 1.15 22.12 -1.17
C SER A 126 2.68 22.23 -1.14
N ASN A 127 3.38 21.32 -0.48
CA ASN A 127 4.77 21.51 -0.05
C ASN A 127 5.83 21.03 -1.06
N GLY A 128 5.47 20.88 -2.34
CA GLY A 128 6.37 20.40 -3.40
C GLY A 128 5.59 19.67 -4.51
N SER A 129 6.26 19.40 -5.63
CA SER A 129 5.67 18.65 -6.75
C SER A 129 5.73 17.14 -6.48
N LEU A 130 4.70 16.60 -5.80
CA LEU A 130 4.57 15.15 -5.57
C LEU A 130 4.40 14.38 -6.88
N PHE A 131 3.73 14.99 -7.86
CA PHE A 131 3.46 14.42 -9.16
C PHE A 131 4.28 15.17 -10.23
N PRO A 132 5.43 14.63 -10.66
CA PRO A 132 6.17 15.20 -11.78
C PRO A 132 5.27 15.29 -13.02
N GLU A 133 5.38 16.37 -13.78
CA GLU A 133 4.55 16.63 -14.96
C GLU A 133 4.60 15.47 -15.96
N VAL A 134 5.80 14.92 -16.19
CA VAL A 134 6.02 13.76 -17.08
C VAL A 134 5.25 12.51 -16.67
N MET A 135 4.94 12.36 -15.38
CA MET A 135 4.21 11.21 -14.85
C MET A 135 2.70 11.37 -14.93
N VAL A 136 2.18 12.55 -15.26
CA VAL A 136 0.73 12.79 -15.26
C VAL A 136 0.24 13.07 -16.68
N SER A 137 -0.91 12.53 -17.03
CA SER A 137 -1.63 12.90 -18.24
C SER A 137 -3.12 13.00 -17.98
N SER A 138 -3.78 14.01 -18.53
CA SER A 138 -5.24 14.17 -18.54
C SER A 138 -5.81 13.98 -19.94
N CYS A 139 -7.08 13.59 -20.05
CA CYS A 139 -7.80 13.61 -21.32
C CYS A 139 -8.22 15.03 -21.76
N LEU A 140 -8.16 15.99 -20.85
CA LEU A 140 -8.42 17.40 -21.08
C LEU A 140 -7.08 18.11 -21.26
N GLU A 141 -6.76 18.42 -22.51
CA GLU A 141 -5.79 19.42 -23.01
C GLU A 141 -4.50 19.61 -22.19
N ALA A 142 -3.40 19.13 -22.77
CA ALA A 142 -2.04 19.52 -22.40
C ALA A 142 -1.79 20.99 -22.79
N ASN A 143 -1.43 21.85 -21.83
CA ASN A 143 -0.54 23.02 -21.97
C ASN A 143 -0.57 24.04 -20.81
N LYS A 144 -1.01 23.67 -19.60
CA LYS A 144 -0.80 24.54 -18.42
C LYS A 144 -0.20 23.74 -17.26
N SER A 145 0.89 24.27 -16.70
CA SER A 145 1.37 23.90 -15.37
C SER A 145 0.21 24.06 -14.40
N MET A 146 -0.27 22.95 -13.87
CA MET A 146 -1.43 22.89 -12.98
C MET A 146 -0.95 22.96 -11.53
N ALA A 147 -1.67 23.71 -10.69
CA ALA A 147 -1.35 23.73 -9.27
C ALA A 147 -1.58 22.34 -8.66
N HIS A 148 -0.78 21.95 -7.66
CA HIS A 148 -0.91 20.65 -7.00
C HIS A 148 -2.33 20.40 -6.45
N SER A 149 -2.95 21.42 -5.85
CA SER A 149 -4.33 21.34 -5.36
C SER A 149 -5.36 21.03 -6.46
N GLU A 150 -5.24 21.69 -7.61
CA GLU A 150 -6.10 21.45 -8.78
C GLU A 150 -5.90 20.04 -9.34
N LEU A 151 -4.65 19.58 -9.38
CA LEU A 151 -4.33 18.22 -9.81
C LEU A 151 -4.98 17.18 -8.89
N ILE A 152 -4.91 17.39 -7.56
CA ILE A 152 -5.61 16.52 -6.61
C ILE A 152 -7.12 16.54 -6.84
N GLN A 153 -7.74 17.70 -7.06
CA GLN A 153 -9.17 17.76 -7.39
C GLN A 153 -9.49 16.95 -8.65
N ASN A 154 -8.63 17.00 -9.67
CA ASN A 154 -8.79 16.18 -10.86
C ASN A 154 -8.69 14.68 -10.57
N PHE A 155 -7.82 14.22 -9.65
CA PHE A 155 -7.82 12.82 -9.22
C PHE A 155 -9.08 12.41 -8.46
N LEU A 156 -9.66 13.32 -7.69
CA LEU A 156 -10.87 13.06 -6.90
C LEU A 156 -12.15 13.11 -7.74
N ASN A 157 -12.16 13.88 -8.82
CA ASN A 157 -13.30 14.03 -9.72
C ASN A 157 -13.46 12.81 -10.65
N SER A 158 -14.70 12.33 -10.80
CA SER A 158 -14.95 11.13 -11.60
C SER A 158 -14.82 11.35 -13.11
N GLY A 159 -15.14 12.55 -13.59
CA GLY A 159 -15.21 12.90 -15.01
C GLY A 159 -13.91 13.37 -15.68
N SER A 160 -12.86 13.65 -14.91
CA SER A 160 -11.57 14.20 -15.39
C SER A 160 -10.59 13.15 -15.91
N CYS A 161 -10.89 11.85 -15.72
CA CYS A 161 -10.12 10.70 -16.20
C CYS A 161 -8.58 10.85 -16.18
N PRO A 162 -7.97 11.23 -15.04
CA PRO A 162 -6.52 11.39 -14.98
C PRO A 162 -5.81 10.04 -15.12
N GLU A 163 -4.57 10.09 -15.56
CA GLU A 163 -3.67 8.96 -15.73
C GLU A 163 -2.32 9.27 -15.07
N VAL A 164 -1.78 8.32 -14.32
CA VAL A 164 -0.37 8.35 -13.88
C VAL A 164 0.39 7.32 -14.67
N GLN A 165 1.50 7.72 -15.28
CA GLN A 165 2.28 6.89 -16.17
C GLN A 165 3.78 7.01 -15.89
N GLY A 166 4.55 6.05 -16.39
CA GLY A 166 6.00 6.07 -16.28
C GLY A 166 6.61 4.69 -16.36
N PHE A 167 7.94 4.64 -16.39
CA PHE A 167 8.65 3.37 -16.41
C PHE A 167 8.74 2.75 -15.01
N LEU A 168 8.49 1.46 -14.93
CA LEU A 168 8.76 0.63 -13.76
C LEU A 168 9.49 -0.64 -14.20
N GLN A 169 10.31 -1.16 -13.30
CA GLN A 169 10.92 -2.47 -13.46
C GLN A 169 10.08 -3.50 -12.74
N LEU A 170 9.60 -4.50 -13.46
CA LEU A 170 8.78 -5.60 -12.97
C LEU A 170 9.65 -6.84 -12.83
N ARG A 171 9.61 -7.48 -11.65
CA ARG A 171 10.18 -8.81 -11.49
C ARG A 171 9.24 -9.84 -12.13
N GLU A 172 9.78 -10.66 -13.04
CA GLU A 172 9.00 -11.73 -13.64
C GLU A 172 8.63 -12.82 -12.61
N PRO A 173 7.39 -13.32 -12.60
CA PRO A 173 7.01 -14.46 -11.76
C PRO A 173 7.87 -15.70 -12.06
N GLY A 174 8.39 -16.34 -11.02
CA GLY A 174 9.21 -17.56 -11.12
C GLY A 174 10.63 -17.33 -11.67
N ARG A 175 11.05 -16.08 -11.88
CA ARG A 175 12.38 -15.73 -12.42
C ARG A 175 13.02 -14.63 -11.59
N LYS A 176 14.35 -14.66 -11.47
CA LYS A 176 15.14 -13.59 -10.84
C LYS A 176 15.52 -12.49 -11.85
N VAL A 177 14.61 -12.17 -12.76
CA VAL A 177 14.83 -11.22 -13.87
C VAL A 177 13.89 -10.03 -13.70
N TRP A 178 14.46 -8.84 -13.86
CA TRP A 178 13.74 -7.57 -13.85
C TRP A 178 13.63 -7.04 -15.28
N LYS A 179 12.41 -6.66 -15.69
CA LYS A 179 12.15 -6.09 -17.01
C LYS A 179 11.51 -4.73 -16.87
N ARG A 180 11.98 -3.78 -17.68
CA ARG A 180 11.45 -2.42 -17.73
C ARG A 180 10.23 -2.37 -18.65
N PHE A 181 9.12 -1.87 -18.13
CA PHE A 181 7.90 -1.60 -18.91
C PHE A 181 7.39 -0.19 -18.63
N HIS A 182 6.68 0.38 -19.59
CA HIS A 182 5.93 1.61 -19.39
C HIS A 182 4.56 1.27 -18.81
N PHE A 183 4.27 1.74 -17.60
CA PHE A 183 3.01 1.54 -16.90
C PHE A 183 2.07 2.74 -17.06
N SER A 184 0.78 2.49 -17.00
CA SER A 184 -0.27 3.50 -16.92
C SER A 184 -1.33 3.08 -15.90
N LEU A 185 -1.57 3.92 -14.91
CA LEU A 185 -2.62 3.81 -13.91
C LEU A 185 -3.83 4.58 -14.39
N ARG A 186 -4.95 3.87 -14.52
CA ARG A 186 -6.24 4.39 -14.94
C ARG A 186 -7.29 4.04 -13.88
N ARG A 187 -8.47 4.63 -14.01
CA ARG A 187 -9.63 4.29 -13.17
C ARG A 187 -9.99 2.80 -13.23
N SER A 188 -9.84 2.18 -14.40
CA SER A 188 -10.12 0.76 -14.62
C SER A 188 -9.03 -0.19 -14.11
N GLY A 189 -7.89 0.32 -13.65
CA GLY A 189 -6.79 -0.48 -13.11
C GLY A 189 -5.42 -0.03 -13.59
N LEU A 190 -4.42 -0.82 -13.22
CA LEU A 190 -3.03 -0.65 -13.64
C LEU A 190 -2.76 -1.49 -14.90
N TYR A 191 -2.10 -0.90 -15.88
CA TYR A 191 -1.73 -1.54 -17.15
C TYR A 191 -0.25 -1.31 -17.43
N TYR A 192 0.37 -2.17 -18.25
CA TYR A 192 1.67 -1.89 -18.87
C TYR A 192 1.64 -2.11 -20.38
N SER A 193 2.50 -1.40 -21.11
CA SER A 193 2.64 -1.53 -22.56
C SER A 193 3.64 -2.63 -22.91
N THR A 194 3.30 -3.47 -23.89
CA THR A 194 4.20 -4.45 -24.50
C THR A 194 5.02 -3.86 -25.65
N LYS A 195 4.73 -2.61 -26.05
CA LYS A 195 5.44 -1.91 -27.13
C LYS A 195 5.82 -0.49 -26.71
N GLY A 196 6.98 -0.37 -26.07
CA GLY A 196 7.53 0.92 -25.63
C GLY A 196 6.54 1.68 -24.74
N THR A 197 6.17 2.90 -25.15
CA THR A 197 5.19 3.76 -24.46
C THR A 197 3.81 3.74 -25.13
N SER A 198 3.57 2.82 -26.06
CA SER A 198 2.31 2.75 -26.82
C SER A 198 1.09 2.64 -25.90
N LYS A 199 0.09 3.50 -26.16
CA LYS A 199 -1.23 3.47 -25.53
C LYS A 199 -2.31 2.75 -26.36
N ASP A 200 -1.96 2.21 -27.53
CA ASP A 200 -2.87 1.37 -28.32
C ASP A 200 -3.39 0.20 -27.46
N PRO A 201 -4.72 -0.01 -27.38
CA PRO A 201 -5.31 -1.07 -26.56
C PRO A 201 -4.73 -2.47 -26.82
N ARG A 202 -4.29 -2.76 -28.05
CA ARG A 202 -3.68 -4.05 -28.42
C ARG A 202 -2.31 -4.27 -27.78
N HIS A 203 -1.61 -3.18 -27.43
CA HIS A 203 -0.32 -3.23 -26.75
C HIS A 203 -0.45 -3.14 -25.23
N LEU A 204 -1.63 -2.85 -24.69
CA LEU A 204 -1.84 -2.72 -23.25
C LEU A 204 -2.18 -4.08 -22.62
N GLN A 205 -1.45 -4.42 -21.57
CA GLN A 205 -1.69 -5.60 -20.75
C GLN A 205 -2.23 -5.17 -19.40
N TYR A 206 -3.38 -5.73 -19.02
CA TYR A 206 -3.97 -5.51 -17.70
C TYR A 206 -3.08 -6.12 -16.62
N PHE A 207 -2.67 -5.30 -15.66
CA PHE A 207 -1.78 -5.71 -14.59
C PHE A 207 -2.53 -5.97 -13.30
N ALA A 208 -3.28 -5.02 -12.74
CA ALA A 208 -3.89 -5.18 -11.42
C ALA A 208 -5.17 -4.38 -11.21
N ASP A 209 -6.06 -4.94 -10.39
CA ASP A 209 -7.25 -4.27 -9.84
C ASP A 209 -6.86 -3.52 -8.57
N LEU A 210 -7.15 -2.23 -8.51
CA LEU A 210 -6.82 -1.37 -7.37
C LEU A 210 -7.82 -1.54 -6.22
N THR A 211 -9.08 -1.86 -6.53
CA THR A 211 -10.13 -2.06 -5.53
C THR A 211 -9.87 -3.34 -4.74
N GLU A 212 -9.40 -4.39 -5.43
CA GLU A 212 -9.12 -5.70 -4.83
C GLU A 212 -7.64 -5.93 -4.45
N SER A 213 -6.77 -4.93 -4.58
CA SER A 213 -5.35 -5.05 -4.21
C SER A 213 -4.89 -3.94 -3.28
N ASN A 214 -3.88 -4.24 -2.47
CA ASN A 214 -3.17 -3.28 -1.64
C ASN A 214 -1.74 -3.11 -2.15
N ILE A 215 -1.19 -1.90 -1.94
CA ILE A 215 0.18 -1.55 -2.30
C ILE A 215 1.03 -1.44 -1.02
N TYR A 216 2.25 -1.98 -1.07
CA TYR A 216 3.16 -2.04 0.08
C TYR A 216 4.56 -1.58 -0.35
N TYR A 217 5.23 -0.85 0.53
CA TYR A 217 6.66 -0.63 0.43
C TYR A 217 7.39 -1.96 0.62
N VAL A 218 8.42 -2.22 -0.17
CA VAL A 218 9.29 -3.38 0.03
C VAL A 218 10.64 -2.88 0.52
N THR A 219 10.98 -3.25 1.74
CA THR A 219 12.29 -2.93 2.31
C THR A 219 13.32 -3.98 1.87
N GLN A 220 14.59 -3.61 1.75
CA GLN A 220 15.67 -4.57 1.43
C GLN A 220 15.47 -5.36 0.11
N GLY A 221 14.69 -4.84 -0.84
CA GLY A 221 14.42 -5.51 -2.13
C GLY A 221 15.69 -5.84 -2.93
N LYS A 222 16.70 -4.96 -2.91
CA LYS A 222 18.04 -5.20 -3.50
C LYS A 222 18.65 -6.49 -2.96
N LYS A 223 18.68 -6.63 -1.63
CA LYS A 223 19.32 -7.74 -0.91
C LYS A 223 18.62 -9.09 -1.18
N HIS A 224 17.29 -9.11 -1.16
CA HIS A 224 16.53 -10.37 -1.19
C HIS A 224 16.06 -10.77 -2.59
N TYR A 225 15.79 -9.80 -3.47
CA TYR A 225 15.23 -10.06 -4.80
C TYR A 225 16.11 -9.56 -5.95
N GLY A 226 17.31 -9.05 -5.67
CA GLY A 226 18.18 -8.47 -6.70
C GLY A 226 17.53 -7.27 -7.39
N ALA A 227 16.72 -6.50 -6.65
CA ALA A 227 16.04 -5.34 -7.21
C ALA A 227 17.07 -4.33 -7.78
N PRO A 228 16.78 -3.70 -8.93
CA PRO A 228 17.68 -2.71 -9.54
C PRO A 228 17.95 -1.49 -8.65
N THR A 229 16.94 -1.05 -7.89
CA THR A 229 17.03 0.06 -6.94
C THR A 229 16.44 -0.35 -5.58
N GLU A 230 16.61 0.48 -4.57
CA GLU A 230 16.00 0.26 -3.24
C GLU A 230 14.56 0.78 -3.17
N PHE A 231 14.10 1.43 -4.22
CA PHE A 231 12.77 2.04 -4.32
C PHE A 231 11.74 1.00 -4.79
N GLY A 232 11.76 -0.15 -4.13
CA GLY A 232 10.88 -1.28 -4.37
C GLY A 232 9.52 -1.11 -3.69
N PHE A 233 8.48 -1.58 -4.37
CA PHE A 233 7.14 -1.72 -3.82
C PHE A 233 6.46 -2.94 -4.44
N CYS A 234 5.35 -3.36 -3.86
CA CYS A 234 4.60 -4.50 -4.38
C CYS A 234 3.10 -4.29 -4.32
N ILE A 235 2.41 -5.01 -5.19
CA ILE A 235 0.95 -5.07 -5.22
C ILE A 235 0.54 -6.49 -4.84
N LYS A 236 -0.27 -6.60 -3.78
CA LYS A 236 -0.78 -7.85 -3.22
C LYS A 236 -2.32 -7.81 -3.26
N PRO A 237 -2.99 -8.79 -3.87
CA PRO A 237 -4.44 -8.91 -3.80
C PRO A 237 -4.92 -9.07 -2.34
N SER A 238 -5.96 -8.34 -1.97
CA SER A 238 -6.55 -8.34 -0.63
C SER A 238 -7.36 -9.60 -0.33
N LYS A 239 -7.89 -10.27 -1.37
CA LYS A 239 -8.59 -11.55 -1.23
C LYS A 239 -7.92 -12.61 -2.11
N VAL A 240 -7.58 -13.75 -1.53
CA VAL A 240 -7.08 -14.91 -2.28
C VAL A 240 -8.28 -15.61 -2.93
N ARG A 241 -8.80 -15.04 -4.03
CA ARG A 241 -9.71 -15.81 -4.89
C ARG A 241 -8.89 -16.88 -5.60
N SER A 242 -9.36 -18.13 -5.55
CA SER A 242 -8.73 -19.31 -6.15
C SER A 242 -8.25 -19.02 -7.58
N GLY A 243 -6.94 -18.84 -7.75
CA GLY A 243 -6.32 -18.55 -9.05
C GLY A 243 -5.14 -17.58 -8.97
N THR A 244 -3.93 -18.15 -8.84
CA THR A 244 -2.60 -17.61 -9.21
C THR A 244 -2.51 -16.16 -9.75
N LYS A 245 -2.72 -15.16 -8.90
CA LYS A 245 -2.05 -13.86 -9.06
C LYS A 245 -1.27 -13.60 -7.77
N GLY A 246 -0.06 -14.16 -7.72
CA GLY A 246 0.87 -13.97 -6.61
C GLY A 246 1.30 -12.50 -6.46
N LEU A 247 2.13 -12.26 -5.45
CA LEU A 247 2.72 -10.96 -5.17
C LEU A 247 3.41 -10.38 -6.42
N LYS A 248 3.13 -9.13 -6.77
CA LYS A 248 3.74 -8.43 -7.91
C LYS A 248 4.77 -7.44 -7.41
N LEU A 249 6.05 -7.68 -7.72
CA LEU A 249 7.16 -6.82 -7.30
C LEU A 249 7.52 -5.82 -8.40
N LEU A 250 7.56 -4.54 -8.02
CA LEU A 250 7.88 -3.41 -8.87
C LEU A 250 9.03 -2.61 -8.25
N CYS A 251 9.79 -1.92 -9.08
CA CYS A 251 10.92 -1.10 -8.67
C CYS A 251 10.93 0.16 -9.53
N SER A 252 10.93 1.34 -8.89
CA SER A 252 11.12 2.62 -9.57
C SER A 252 12.60 2.97 -9.68
N GLU A 253 12.91 4.00 -10.47
CA GLU A 253 14.26 4.52 -10.65
C GLU A 253 14.75 5.31 -9.43
N ASP A 254 13.87 6.14 -8.87
CA ASP A 254 14.14 7.00 -7.72
C ASP A 254 13.01 6.98 -6.69
N GLU A 255 13.25 7.64 -5.56
CA GLU A 255 12.30 7.80 -4.46
C GLU A 255 11.07 8.61 -4.86
N GLN A 256 11.25 9.70 -5.62
CA GLN A 256 10.15 10.57 -6.05
C GLN A 256 9.11 9.80 -6.86
N SER A 257 9.58 9.00 -7.81
CA SER A 257 8.77 8.13 -8.65
C SER A 257 8.04 7.08 -7.81
N ARG A 258 8.72 6.45 -6.83
CA ARG A 258 8.07 5.51 -5.90
C ARG A 258 6.94 6.21 -5.15
N THR A 259 7.22 7.36 -4.54
CA THR A 259 6.25 8.12 -3.75
C THR A 259 5.06 8.55 -4.60
N CYS A 260 5.29 8.99 -5.84
CA CYS A 260 4.25 9.28 -6.83
C CYS A 260 3.37 8.06 -7.11
N TRP A 261 3.95 6.89 -7.42
CA TRP A 261 3.18 5.65 -7.66
C TRP A 261 2.37 5.21 -6.44
N MET A 262 2.96 5.28 -5.25
CA MET A 262 2.28 4.94 -3.99
C MET A 262 1.10 5.89 -3.73
N ALA A 263 1.30 7.19 -3.91
CA ALA A 263 0.27 8.21 -3.73
C ALA A 263 -0.85 8.08 -4.78
N ALA A 264 -0.49 7.85 -6.04
CA ALA A 264 -1.44 7.63 -7.12
C ALA A 264 -2.31 6.39 -6.84
N PHE A 265 -1.71 5.26 -6.46
CA PHE A 265 -2.45 4.05 -6.12
C PHE A 265 -3.49 4.31 -5.01
N ARG A 266 -3.10 5.04 -3.95
CA ARG A 266 -4.00 5.43 -2.86
C ARG A 266 -5.15 6.33 -3.35
N LEU A 267 -4.86 7.33 -4.17
CA LEU A 267 -5.88 8.20 -4.76
C LEU A 267 -6.87 7.42 -5.61
N PHE A 268 -6.41 6.56 -6.51
CA PHE A 268 -7.30 5.77 -7.37
C PHE A 268 -8.10 4.72 -6.59
N LYS A 269 -7.52 4.12 -5.54
CA LYS A 269 -8.20 3.12 -4.71
C LYS A 269 -9.27 3.74 -3.81
N TYR A 270 -8.95 4.83 -3.12
CA TYR A 270 -9.79 5.38 -2.04
C TYR A 270 -10.50 6.69 -2.40
N GLY A 271 -9.99 7.43 -3.39
CA GLY A 271 -10.60 8.66 -3.91
C GLY A 271 -10.99 9.64 -2.82
N MET A 272 -12.24 10.11 -2.88
CA MET A 272 -12.79 11.09 -1.93
C MET A 272 -12.75 10.62 -0.47
N GLN A 273 -12.78 9.31 -0.21
CA GLN A 273 -12.67 8.80 1.16
C GLN A 273 -11.29 9.14 1.78
N LEU A 274 -10.23 9.13 0.97
CA LEU A 274 -8.89 9.53 1.43
C LEU A 274 -8.84 11.01 1.80
N TYR A 275 -9.48 11.87 1.01
CA TYR A 275 -9.59 13.29 1.29
C TYR A 275 -10.43 13.58 2.54
N ARG A 276 -11.54 12.86 2.74
CA ARG A 276 -12.34 12.94 3.98
C ARG A 276 -11.52 12.57 5.21
N ASN A 277 -10.68 11.54 5.12
CA ASN A 277 -9.77 11.18 6.22
C ASN A 277 -8.86 12.36 6.57
N TYR A 278 -8.27 13.00 5.57
CA TYR A 278 -7.43 14.19 5.76
C TYR A 278 -8.19 15.36 6.39
N GLN A 279 -9.38 15.70 5.90
CA GLN A 279 -10.19 16.79 6.44
C GLN A 279 -10.52 16.58 7.93
N GLN A 280 -10.93 15.36 8.29
CA GLN A 280 -11.23 15.03 9.68
C GLN A 280 -9.98 15.08 10.58
N ALA A 281 -8.81 14.71 10.06
CA ALA A 281 -7.54 14.84 10.79
C ALA A 281 -7.14 16.30 11.04
N GLN A 282 -7.44 17.19 10.08
CA GLN A 282 -7.18 18.63 10.20
C GLN A 282 -8.13 19.34 11.16
N ALA A 283 -9.41 18.96 11.20
CA ALA A 283 -10.42 19.56 12.11
C ALA A 283 -10.01 19.47 13.59
N ARG A 284 -9.19 18.48 13.96
CA ARG A 284 -8.67 18.27 15.32
C ARG A 284 -7.48 19.16 15.69
N ARG A 285 -6.98 20.00 14.76
CA ARG A 285 -6.00 21.05 15.07
C ARG A 285 -6.64 22.30 15.69
N GLY A 286 -7.98 22.38 15.77
CA GLY A 286 -8.66 23.45 16.49
C GLY A 286 -8.38 23.38 18.00
N PRO A 287 -8.48 24.50 18.75
CA PRO A 287 -8.40 24.47 20.20
C PRO A 287 -9.43 23.46 20.74
N PRO A 288 -9.14 22.73 21.83
CA PRO A 288 -10.19 21.97 22.50
C PRO A 288 -11.34 22.93 22.78
N ALA A 289 -12.55 22.58 22.34
CA ALA A 289 -13.74 23.33 22.68
C ALA A 289 -13.73 23.48 24.21
N CYS A 290 -13.54 24.70 24.70
CA CYS A 290 -13.63 25.00 26.12
C CYS A 290 -14.96 24.44 26.59
N ILE A 291 -14.91 23.46 27.49
CA ILE A 291 -16.06 23.07 28.28
C ILE A 291 -16.45 24.35 29.01
N GLY A 292 -17.51 25.01 28.52
CA GLY A 292 -18.11 26.12 29.24
C GLY A 292 -18.47 25.64 30.65
N PRO A 293 -18.30 26.47 31.70
CA PRO A 293 -18.73 26.07 33.01
C PRO A 293 -20.23 25.77 32.93
N ALA A 294 -20.61 24.56 33.32
CA ALA A 294 -22.01 24.20 33.45
C ALA A 294 -22.66 25.11 34.50
N PRO A 295 -23.95 25.48 34.32
CA PRO A 295 -24.69 26.33 35.24
C PRO A 295 -24.87 25.69 36.63
#